data_AF-A0A7C9K259-F1
#
_entry.id   AF-A0A7C9K259-F1
#
_cell.length_a   1.000
_cell.length_b   1.000
_cell.length_c   1.000
_cell.angle_alpha   90.00
_cell.angle_beta   90.00
_cell.angle_gamma   90.00
#
_symmetry.space_group_name_H-M   'P 1'
#
loop_
_entity.id
_entity.type
_entity.pdbx_description
1 polymer ?
#
loop_
_entity_poly.entity_id
_entity_poly.type
_entity_poly.pdbx_seq_one_letter_code
_entity_poly.pdbx_strand_id
1 'polypeptide(L)'
;MTAGLTVASATASPQIQETSAVPAAAGADPLATPEATDEATPDATQEPEEVAAPEPEEDPTPKKADYAGVVDQNGGLIAISIRNGKVVGYFCDGKIEAWLKGTAADNTLTLEGKDTLVTAALRGGKAQGRIEYKNKSWRFSAATVKKPSGLYRATAQVRGARVVGGWIKLPNGQSVGRIMLGENSGEAAAAFDGGVQEWYGIPLTPQDPDQFIDSFLAPAAPAS
;
A
#
# COMPACT_ATOMS: atom_id res chain seq x y z
N MET A 1 1.13 -43.44 -36.04
CA MET A 1 2.11 -42.51 -36.61
C MET A 1 2.74 -41.75 -35.46
N THR A 2 4.05 -41.92 -35.33
CA THR A 2 4.89 -41.48 -34.23
C THR A 2 5.47 -40.11 -34.56
N ALA A 3 5.47 -39.16 -33.62
CA ALA A 3 6.47 -38.08 -33.56
C ALA A 3 6.39 -37.42 -32.18
N GLY A 4 7.36 -37.71 -31.32
CA GLY A 4 7.65 -36.91 -30.15
C GLY A 4 8.60 -35.76 -30.50
N LEU A 5 8.66 -34.74 -29.65
CA LEU A 5 9.76 -33.79 -29.63
C LEU A 5 10.00 -33.32 -28.19
N THR A 6 11.18 -33.65 -27.67
CA THR A 6 11.75 -33.22 -26.39
C THR A 6 12.90 -32.25 -26.66
N VAL A 7 12.97 -31.11 -25.98
CA VAL A 7 14.18 -30.27 -25.84
C VAL A 7 14.07 -29.59 -24.46
N ALA A 8 14.76 -30.08 -23.42
CA ALA A 8 16.13 -29.80 -22.98
C ALA A 8 16.32 -28.42 -22.28
N SER A 9 16.74 -28.51 -21.01
CA SER A 9 16.95 -27.44 -20.03
C SER A 9 18.16 -26.55 -20.31
N ALA A 10 18.12 -25.30 -19.84
CA ALA A 10 19.31 -24.48 -19.60
C ALA A 10 19.14 -23.69 -18.29
N THR A 11 19.89 -24.10 -17.26
CA THR A 11 20.15 -23.31 -16.05
C THR A 11 21.38 -22.46 -16.29
N ALA A 12 21.28 -21.14 -16.09
CA ALA A 12 22.44 -20.26 -16.03
C ALA A 12 22.21 -19.17 -14.97
N SER A 13 22.88 -19.33 -13.83
CA SER A 13 23.10 -18.27 -12.84
C SER A 13 24.35 -17.49 -13.21
N PRO A 14 24.35 -16.15 -13.14
CA PRO A 14 25.59 -15.41 -12.94
C PRO A 14 25.73 -15.04 -11.46
N GLN A 15 26.76 -15.61 -10.84
CA GLN A 15 27.36 -15.05 -9.64
C GLN A 15 28.24 -13.87 -10.08
N ILE A 16 28.14 -12.73 -9.41
CA ILE A 16 29.18 -11.69 -9.48
C ILE A 16 29.71 -11.47 -8.08
N GLN A 17 31.03 -11.62 -8.01
CA GLN A 17 31.90 -11.63 -6.85
C GLN A 17 32.00 -10.27 -6.18
N GLU A 18 32.08 -10.30 -4.85
CA GLU A 18 32.67 -9.24 -4.06
C GLU A 18 34.11 -9.01 -4.51
N THR A 19 34.47 -7.75 -4.76
CA THR A 19 35.86 -7.32 -4.85
C THR A 19 36.09 -6.27 -3.77
N SER A 20 36.70 -6.71 -2.68
CA SER A 20 37.36 -5.85 -1.71
C SER A 20 38.86 -5.90 -2.02
N ALA A 21 39.48 -4.75 -2.25
CA ALA A 21 40.87 -4.45 -1.87
C ALA A 21 41.32 -3.10 -2.45
N VAL A 22 41.65 -2.17 -1.55
CA VAL A 22 42.61 -1.09 -1.78
C VAL A 22 44.01 -1.65 -1.48
N PRO A 23 45.06 -1.22 -2.18
CA PRO A 23 46.17 -0.67 -1.40
C PRO A 23 46.82 0.59 -2.01
N ALA A 24 47.46 1.30 -1.09
CA ALA A 24 48.14 2.58 -1.22
C ALA A 24 49.58 2.48 -1.76
N ALA A 25 50.07 3.61 -2.28
CA ALA A 25 51.46 4.10 -2.31
C ALA A 25 51.44 5.46 -3.04
N ALA A 26 52.28 6.47 -2.84
CA ALA A 26 53.25 6.87 -1.82
C ALA A 26 53.77 8.26 -2.31
N GLY A 27 54.15 9.16 -1.40
CA GLY A 27 54.79 10.45 -1.74
C GLY A 27 54.69 11.41 -0.55
N ALA A 28 55.57 11.26 0.45
CA ALA A 28 56.87 11.91 0.58
C ALA A 28 56.76 13.37 1.06
N ASP A 29 57.13 13.55 2.33
CA ASP A 29 57.36 14.79 3.08
C ASP A 29 58.32 15.78 2.37
N PRO A 30 58.30 17.07 2.77
CA PRO A 30 59.25 17.45 3.82
C PRO A 30 58.71 18.45 4.88
N LEU A 31 59.15 18.19 6.11
CA LEU A 31 59.56 19.12 7.18
C LEU A 31 59.41 20.63 6.92
N ALA A 32 58.64 21.30 7.78
CA ALA A 32 59.00 22.60 8.35
C ALA A 32 58.21 22.88 9.64
N THR A 33 58.88 22.78 10.78
CA THR A 33 58.46 23.35 12.07
C THR A 33 58.75 24.85 12.08
N PRO A 34 57.83 25.68 12.60
CA PRO A 34 58.26 26.60 13.64
C PRO A 34 57.33 26.55 14.87
N GLU A 35 57.96 26.45 16.04
CA GLU A 35 57.39 26.85 17.31
C GLU A 35 57.08 28.36 17.26
N ALA A 36 55.84 28.72 17.61
CA ALA A 36 55.49 30.05 18.07
C ALA A 36 54.57 29.89 19.27
N THR A 37 55.14 30.21 20.44
CA THR A 37 54.42 30.53 21.66
C THR A 37 53.56 31.76 21.41
N ASP A 38 52.25 31.65 21.61
CA ASP A 38 51.38 32.80 21.76
C ASP A 38 50.49 32.63 23.00
N GLU A 39 50.34 33.75 23.67
CA GLU A 39 49.93 33.92 25.05
C GLU A 39 48.44 33.64 25.28
N ALA A 40 48.13 33.17 26.49
CA ALA A 40 46.78 33.08 27.00
C ALA A 40 46.25 34.46 27.43
N THR A 41 45.09 34.91 26.93
CA THR A 41 44.11 35.78 27.62
C THR A 41 42.77 35.78 26.84
N PRO A 42 41.65 36.25 27.41
CA PRO A 42 40.70 35.53 28.26
C PRO A 42 39.40 35.15 27.53
N ASP A 43 38.72 34.15 28.10
CA ASP A 43 37.28 33.98 28.22
C ASP A 43 36.39 34.96 27.43
N ALA A 44 36.08 34.61 26.18
CA ALA A 44 34.85 35.06 25.55
C ALA A 44 33.74 34.13 26.03
N THR A 45 32.97 34.58 27.03
CA THR A 45 31.63 34.06 27.32
C THR A 45 30.86 34.03 26.00
N GLN A 46 30.78 32.85 25.38
CA GLN A 46 29.84 32.61 24.29
C GLN A 46 28.45 32.70 24.92
N GLU A 47 27.74 33.76 24.58
CA GLU A 47 26.30 33.84 24.77
C GLU A 47 25.70 32.53 24.22
N PRO A 48 24.86 31.80 24.98
CA PRO A 48 24.28 30.58 24.49
C PRO A 48 23.55 30.90 23.18
N GLU A 49 24.05 30.36 22.06
CA GLU A 49 23.29 30.37 20.82
C GLU A 49 21.96 29.69 21.16
N GLU A 50 20.88 30.47 21.14
CA GLU A 50 19.54 29.98 21.28
C GLU A 50 19.30 29.05 20.10
N VAL A 51 19.48 27.75 20.35
CA VAL A 51 19.20 26.68 19.38
C VAL A 51 17.73 26.83 19.05
N ALA A 52 17.46 27.42 17.88
CA ALA A 52 16.10 27.52 17.35
C ALA A 52 15.49 26.12 17.39
N ALA A 53 14.36 26.00 18.09
CA ALA A 53 13.62 24.76 18.14
C ALA A 53 13.31 24.30 16.70
N PRO A 54 13.55 23.03 16.35
CA PRO A 54 13.26 22.54 15.01
C PRO A 54 11.78 22.79 14.68
N GLU A 55 11.51 23.41 13.53
CA GLU A 55 10.16 23.53 13.00
C GLU A 55 9.56 22.13 12.80
N PRO A 56 8.25 21.94 13.07
CA PRO A 56 7.60 20.66 12.83
C PRO A 56 7.72 20.26 11.36
N GLU A 57 8.40 19.14 11.08
CA GLU A 57 8.43 18.57 9.73
C GLU A 57 7.01 18.12 9.33
N GLU A 58 6.52 18.61 8.20
CA GLU A 58 5.23 18.14 7.65
C GLU A 58 5.34 16.68 7.21
N ASP A 59 4.34 15.86 7.58
CA ASP A 59 4.28 14.46 7.16
C ASP A 59 4.24 14.37 5.61
N PRO A 60 5.23 13.70 4.99
CA PRO A 60 5.30 13.56 3.53
C PRO A 60 4.21 12.65 2.94
N THR A 61 3.37 12.01 3.77
CA THR A 61 2.29 11.12 3.36
C THR A 61 1.28 11.85 2.48
N PRO A 62 0.87 11.27 1.33
CA PRO A 62 -0.16 11.87 0.48
C PRO A 62 -1.49 12.09 1.20
N LYS A 63 -1.96 13.35 1.22
CA LYS A 63 -3.28 13.69 1.78
C LYS A 63 -4.44 13.00 1.06
N LYS A 64 -4.33 12.78 -0.26
CA LYS A 64 -5.32 12.04 -1.06
C LYS A 64 -4.62 11.22 -2.13
N ALA A 65 -4.86 9.91 -2.11
CA ALA A 65 -4.36 8.99 -3.12
C ALA A 65 -5.24 7.74 -3.20
N ASP A 66 -5.35 7.17 -4.39
CA ASP A 66 -5.98 5.88 -4.64
C ASP A 66 -4.94 4.95 -5.28
N TYR A 67 -4.81 3.74 -4.76
CA TYR A 67 -3.90 2.72 -5.22
C TYR A 67 -4.68 1.47 -5.61
N ALA A 68 -4.27 0.80 -6.68
CA ALA A 68 -4.79 -0.52 -7.02
C ALA A 68 -3.70 -1.38 -7.66
N GLY A 69 -3.74 -2.68 -7.39
CA GLY A 69 -2.82 -3.61 -8.01
C GLY A 69 -3.00 -5.06 -7.59
N VAL A 70 -1.96 -5.84 -7.86
CA VAL A 70 -1.99 -7.30 -7.78
C VAL A 70 -1.40 -7.80 -6.47
N VAL A 71 -1.93 -8.92 -6.02
CA VAL A 71 -1.43 -9.69 -4.88
C VAL A 71 -0.74 -10.93 -5.43
N ASP A 72 0.55 -11.04 -5.15
CA ASP A 72 1.41 -12.06 -5.70
C ASP A 72 0.95 -13.46 -5.24
N GLN A 73 1.02 -14.44 -6.14
CA GLN A 73 0.79 -15.86 -5.87
C GLN A 73 -0.63 -16.29 -5.44
N ASN A 74 -1.53 -15.36 -5.10
CA ASN A 74 -2.94 -15.67 -4.83
C ASN A 74 -3.88 -15.30 -6.00
N GLY A 75 -3.42 -14.47 -6.94
CA GLY A 75 -4.25 -14.03 -8.07
C GLY A 75 -5.34 -13.03 -7.68
N GLY A 76 -5.28 -12.51 -6.45
CA GLY A 76 -6.17 -11.46 -5.95
C GLY A 76 -5.70 -10.06 -6.31
N LEU A 77 -6.59 -9.10 -6.12
CA LEU A 77 -6.32 -7.68 -6.24
C LEU A 77 -6.48 -7.00 -4.90
N ILE A 78 -5.78 -5.88 -4.73
CA ILE A 78 -5.94 -4.98 -3.60
C ILE A 78 -6.14 -3.55 -4.10
N ALA A 79 -7.04 -2.82 -3.45
CA ALA A 79 -7.19 -1.38 -3.60
C ALA A 79 -7.12 -0.68 -2.24
N ILE A 80 -6.47 0.48 -2.21
CA ILE A 80 -6.23 1.27 -1.00
C ILE A 80 -6.51 2.73 -1.31
N SER A 81 -7.27 3.39 -0.45
CA SER A 81 -7.65 4.79 -0.63
C SER A 81 -7.39 5.59 0.63
N ILE A 82 -6.58 6.64 0.49
CA ILE A 82 -6.16 7.54 1.56
C ILE A 82 -6.94 8.85 1.43
N ARG A 83 -7.50 9.33 2.54
CA ARG A 83 -8.11 10.67 2.69
C ARG A 83 -7.73 11.28 4.04
N ASN A 84 -6.80 12.23 4.02
CA ASN A 84 -6.30 12.97 5.18
C ASN A 84 -5.88 12.02 6.32
N GLY A 85 -4.94 11.11 6.03
CA GLY A 85 -4.46 10.11 6.99
C GLY A 85 -5.42 8.94 7.26
N LYS A 86 -6.71 9.06 6.92
CA LYS A 86 -7.67 7.95 7.00
C LYS A 86 -7.55 7.03 5.80
N VAL A 87 -7.60 5.73 6.02
CA VAL A 87 -7.41 4.76 4.95
C VAL A 87 -8.49 3.69 4.97
N VAL A 88 -9.03 3.40 3.79
CA VAL A 88 -9.84 2.21 3.53
C VAL A 88 -9.12 1.32 2.53
N GLY A 89 -9.14 0.02 2.78
CA GLY A 89 -8.59 -0.99 1.91
C GLY A 89 -9.61 -2.05 1.57
N TYR A 90 -9.41 -2.68 0.43
CA TYR A 90 -10.18 -3.84 0.01
C TYR A 90 -9.26 -4.84 -0.68
N PHE A 91 -9.30 -6.08 -0.22
CA PHE A 91 -8.62 -7.21 -0.85
C PHE A 91 -9.65 -8.24 -1.28
N CYS A 92 -9.52 -8.73 -2.52
CA CYS A 92 -10.40 -9.74 -3.06
C CYS A 92 -9.68 -10.62 -4.09
N ASP A 93 -9.85 -11.94 -3.99
CA ASP A 93 -9.36 -12.93 -4.98
C ASP A 93 -10.51 -13.70 -5.66
N GLY A 94 -11.74 -13.22 -5.49
CA GLY A 94 -12.96 -13.87 -5.96
C GLY A 94 -13.52 -14.92 -4.99
N LYS A 95 -12.75 -15.35 -3.97
CA LYS A 95 -13.18 -16.30 -2.93
C LYS A 95 -13.03 -15.74 -1.53
N ILE A 96 -11.93 -15.04 -1.27
CA ILE A 96 -11.65 -14.29 -0.06
C ILE A 96 -12.04 -12.84 -0.32
N GLU A 97 -12.70 -12.25 0.67
CA GLU A 97 -13.00 -10.83 0.72
C GLU A 97 -12.53 -10.29 2.06
N ALA A 98 -11.81 -9.17 2.03
CA ALA A 98 -11.43 -8.43 3.22
C ALA A 98 -11.60 -6.94 3.01
N TRP A 99 -12.49 -6.34 3.80
CA TRP A 99 -12.59 -4.90 3.97
C TRP A 99 -11.71 -4.47 5.15
N LEU A 100 -10.89 -3.46 4.94
CA LEU A 100 -9.91 -3.01 5.93
C LEU A 100 -10.01 -1.52 6.18
N LYS A 101 -9.70 -1.11 7.41
CA LYS A 101 -9.60 0.28 7.83
C LYS A 101 -8.31 0.54 8.57
N GLY A 102 -7.81 1.77 8.50
CA GLY A 102 -6.69 2.18 9.32
C GLY A 102 -6.18 3.56 8.96
N THR A 103 -4.89 3.77 9.15
CA THR A 103 -4.25 5.09 9.01
C THR A 103 -3.00 5.03 8.14
N ALA A 104 -2.64 6.18 7.58
CA ALA A 104 -1.38 6.39 6.89
C ALA A 104 -0.65 7.58 7.54
N ALA A 105 0.63 7.38 7.84
CA ALA A 105 1.55 8.37 8.36
C ALA A 105 2.99 7.97 8.00
N ASP A 106 3.91 8.93 7.92
CA ASP A 106 5.33 8.70 7.66
C ASP A 106 5.62 7.85 6.41
N ASN A 107 4.81 8.04 5.35
CA ASN A 107 4.83 7.22 4.13
C ASN A 107 4.64 5.72 4.38
N THR A 108 3.93 5.36 5.44
CA THR A 108 3.51 3.99 5.73
C THR A 108 2.02 3.94 5.99
N LEU A 109 1.44 2.75 5.89
CA LEU A 109 0.06 2.51 6.31
C LEU A 109 -0.07 1.15 6.95
N THR A 110 -1.05 1.09 7.85
CA THR A 110 -1.49 -0.14 8.52
C THR A 110 -3.01 -0.20 8.43
N LEU A 111 -3.55 -1.30 7.94
CA LEU A 111 -4.99 -1.54 7.80
C LEU A 111 -5.37 -2.85 8.45
N GLU A 112 -6.48 -2.83 9.16
CA GLU A 112 -7.02 -3.98 9.88
C GLU A 112 -8.43 -4.29 9.37
N GLY A 113 -8.68 -5.58 9.18
CA GLY A 113 -9.99 -6.18 8.97
C GLY A 113 -10.17 -7.38 9.91
N LYS A 114 -11.32 -8.05 9.84
CA LYS A 114 -11.70 -9.12 10.80
C LYS A 114 -10.60 -10.15 11.08
N ASP A 115 -10.02 -10.73 10.03
CA ASP A 115 -8.95 -11.72 10.11
C ASP A 115 -7.76 -11.30 9.23
N THR A 116 -7.60 -9.99 9.01
CA THR A 116 -6.69 -9.48 7.97
C THR A 116 -5.91 -8.27 8.46
N LEU A 117 -4.60 -8.31 8.26
CA LEU A 117 -3.69 -7.18 8.49
C LEU A 117 -2.99 -6.84 7.17
N VAL A 118 -2.91 -5.55 6.87
CA VAL A 118 -2.14 -5.03 5.72
C VAL A 118 -1.18 -3.97 6.21
N THR A 119 0.10 -4.15 5.90
CA THR A 119 1.15 -3.15 6.14
C THR A 119 1.83 -2.81 4.84
N ALA A 120 2.07 -1.53 4.57
CA ALA A 120 2.70 -1.10 3.33
C ALA A 120 3.49 0.20 3.46
N ALA A 121 4.50 0.34 2.61
CA ALA A 121 5.20 1.59 2.36
C ALA A 121 4.63 2.29 1.12
N LEU A 122 4.58 3.62 1.19
CA LEU A 122 4.13 4.53 0.13
C LEU A 122 5.36 5.21 -0.48
N ARG A 123 5.83 4.72 -1.62
CA ARG A 123 7.03 5.28 -2.29
C ARG A 123 6.89 5.20 -3.81
N GLY A 124 7.39 6.23 -4.49
CA GLY A 124 7.43 6.25 -5.96
C GLY A 124 6.06 6.08 -6.64
N GLY A 125 5.00 6.62 -6.04
CA GLY A 125 3.62 6.48 -6.57
C GLY A 125 3.07 5.06 -6.47
N LYS A 126 3.54 4.28 -5.49
CA LYS A 126 3.09 2.90 -5.24
C LYS A 126 2.90 2.66 -3.75
N ALA A 127 1.93 1.82 -3.42
CA ALA A 127 1.84 1.11 -2.15
C ALA A 127 2.42 -0.30 -2.35
N GLN A 128 3.41 -0.67 -1.54
CA GLN A 128 4.05 -1.99 -1.59
C GLN A 128 4.11 -2.57 -0.19
N GLY A 129 3.66 -3.81 -0.02
CA GLY A 129 3.44 -4.33 1.32
C GLY A 129 3.11 -5.81 1.37
N ARG A 130 2.55 -6.22 2.51
CA ARG A 130 2.00 -7.56 2.73
C ARG A 130 0.54 -7.51 3.15
N ILE A 131 -0.16 -8.57 2.78
CA ILE A 131 -1.47 -8.94 3.30
C ILE A 131 -1.26 -10.18 4.14
N GLU A 132 -1.67 -10.14 5.39
CA GLU A 132 -1.73 -11.29 6.29
C GLU A 132 -3.20 -11.65 6.46
N TYR A 133 -3.57 -12.88 6.13
CA TYR A 133 -4.92 -13.39 6.26
C TYR A 133 -4.86 -14.74 6.98
N LYS A 134 -5.30 -14.77 8.24
CA LYS A 134 -5.15 -15.95 9.11
C LYS A 134 -3.69 -16.44 9.11
N ASN A 135 -3.45 -17.68 8.66
CA ASN A 135 -2.12 -18.30 8.62
C ASN A 135 -1.43 -18.13 7.24
N LYS A 136 -1.92 -17.23 6.40
CA LYS A 136 -1.38 -16.98 5.05
C LYS A 136 -0.86 -15.55 4.95
N SER A 137 0.19 -15.37 4.15
CA SER A 137 0.73 -14.05 3.86
C SER A 137 1.12 -13.95 2.39
N TRP A 138 0.83 -12.80 1.78
CA TRP A 138 1.17 -12.50 0.39
C TRP A 138 1.74 -11.10 0.27
N ARG A 139 2.64 -10.90 -0.69
CA ARG A 139 3.11 -9.56 -1.07
C ARG A 139 2.14 -8.95 -2.07
N PHE A 140 2.11 -7.63 -2.12
CA PHE A 140 1.37 -6.92 -3.16
C PHE A 140 2.12 -5.69 -3.64
N SER A 141 1.79 -5.26 -4.85
CA SER A 141 2.18 -3.97 -5.38
C SER A 141 0.99 -3.29 -6.04
N ALA A 142 0.64 -2.11 -5.54
CA ALA A 142 -0.46 -1.30 -6.03
C ALA A 142 0.08 0.06 -6.49
N ALA A 143 -0.13 0.41 -7.75
CA ALA A 143 0.25 1.71 -8.28
C ALA A 143 -0.84 2.74 -7.99
N THR A 144 -0.48 4.03 -7.92
CA THR A 144 -1.46 5.10 -7.90
C THR A 144 -2.32 5.04 -9.15
N VAL A 145 -3.64 5.18 -8.98
CA VAL A 145 -4.63 5.11 -10.05
C VAL A 145 -5.57 6.30 -10.04
N LYS A 146 -6.30 6.48 -11.14
CA LYS A 146 -7.39 7.45 -11.27
C LYS A 146 -8.65 6.72 -11.75
N LYS A 147 -9.81 7.34 -11.52
CA LYS A 147 -11.10 6.84 -12.03
C LYS A 147 -11.00 6.55 -13.54
N PRO A 148 -11.56 5.42 -14.03
CA PRO A 148 -12.42 4.47 -13.30
C PRO A 148 -11.67 3.36 -12.54
N SER A 149 -10.34 3.42 -12.43
CA SER A 149 -9.57 2.43 -11.67
C SER A 149 -9.56 2.78 -10.18
N GLY A 150 -9.53 1.76 -9.32
CA GLY A 150 -9.53 1.91 -7.88
C GLY A 150 -10.59 1.05 -7.18
N LEU A 151 -10.94 1.49 -5.98
CA LEU A 151 -11.89 0.85 -5.08
C LEU A 151 -13.31 1.37 -5.30
N TYR A 152 -14.27 0.46 -5.31
CA TYR A 152 -15.69 0.78 -5.34
C TYR A 152 -16.48 -0.06 -4.35
N ARG A 153 -17.53 0.55 -3.77
CA ARG A 153 -18.43 -0.10 -2.82
C ARG A 153 -19.89 0.23 -3.12
N ALA A 154 -20.77 -0.76 -3.07
CA ALA A 154 -22.21 -0.53 -3.11
C ALA A 154 -22.86 -1.12 -1.85
N THR A 155 -23.92 -0.48 -1.38
CA THR A 155 -24.78 -1.04 -0.32
C THR A 155 -26.24 -0.89 -0.69
N ALA A 156 -27.03 -1.94 -0.49
CA ALA A 156 -28.48 -1.92 -0.69
C ALA A 156 -29.19 -2.74 0.40
N GLN A 157 -30.51 -2.60 0.50
CA GLN A 157 -31.35 -3.45 1.35
C GLN A 157 -32.37 -4.19 0.49
N VAL A 158 -32.43 -5.51 0.63
CA VAL A 158 -33.32 -6.38 -0.15
C VAL A 158 -34.02 -7.32 0.81
N ARG A 159 -35.34 -7.18 0.92
CA ARG A 159 -36.19 -8.02 1.79
C ARG A 159 -35.67 -8.10 3.24
N GLY A 160 -35.17 -6.97 3.77
CA GLY A 160 -34.62 -6.88 5.13
C GLY A 160 -33.18 -7.38 5.30
N ALA A 161 -32.57 -7.95 4.25
CA ALA A 161 -31.15 -8.32 4.26
C ALA A 161 -30.30 -7.21 3.64
N ARG A 162 -29.14 -6.94 4.26
CA ARG A 162 -28.15 -6.00 3.71
C ARG A 162 -27.38 -6.66 2.58
N VAL A 163 -27.30 -5.97 1.44
CA VAL A 163 -26.42 -6.32 0.34
C VAL A 163 -25.21 -5.39 0.35
N VAL A 164 -24.01 -5.95 0.25
CA VAL A 164 -22.76 -5.18 0.15
C VAL A 164 -21.97 -5.71 -1.03
N GLY A 165 -21.66 -4.84 -1.98
CA GLY A 165 -20.77 -5.15 -3.10
C GLY A 165 -19.45 -4.41 -2.96
N GLY A 166 -18.35 -5.09 -3.30
CA GLY A 166 -17.02 -4.52 -3.39
C GLY A 166 -16.39 -4.84 -4.74
N TRP A 167 -15.69 -3.87 -5.33
CA TRP A 167 -14.95 -4.04 -6.57
C TRP A 167 -13.60 -3.36 -6.53
N ILE A 168 -12.65 -3.98 -7.22
CA ILE A 168 -11.34 -3.42 -7.56
C ILE A 168 -11.24 -3.42 -9.07
N LYS A 169 -10.94 -2.26 -9.65
CA LYS A 169 -10.66 -2.12 -11.08
C LYS A 169 -9.23 -1.64 -11.29
N LEU A 170 -8.49 -2.37 -12.13
CA LEU A 170 -7.15 -2.01 -12.55
C LEU A 170 -7.16 -1.21 -13.87
N PRO A 171 -6.09 -0.44 -14.17
CA PRO A 171 -5.97 0.31 -15.42
C PRO A 171 -5.98 -0.55 -16.69
N ASN A 172 -5.54 -1.81 -16.59
CA ASN A 172 -5.56 -2.76 -17.72
C ASN A 172 -6.95 -3.37 -17.97
N GLY A 173 -7.99 -2.92 -17.24
CA GLY A 173 -9.35 -3.43 -17.35
C GLY A 173 -9.65 -4.66 -16.50
N GLN A 174 -8.65 -5.29 -15.89
CA GLN A 174 -8.88 -6.39 -14.96
C GLN A 174 -9.68 -5.88 -13.76
N SER A 175 -10.68 -6.66 -13.36
CA SER A 175 -11.45 -6.37 -12.16
C SER A 175 -11.79 -7.64 -11.39
N VAL A 176 -11.89 -7.51 -10.08
CA VAL A 176 -12.43 -8.53 -9.19
C VAL A 176 -13.38 -7.87 -8.21
N GLY A 177 -14.37 -8.61 -7.75
CA GLY A 177 -15.30 -8.12 -6.76
C GLY A 177 -16.15 -9.24 -6.21
N ARG A 178 -16.85 -8.95 -5.12
CA ARG A 178 -17.84 -9.84 -4.54
C ARG A 178 -19.07 -9.07 -4.09
N ILE A 179 -20.21 -9.75 -4.13
CA ILE A 179 -21.48 -9.26 -3.61
C ILE A 179 -21.89 -10.19 -2.48
N MET A 180 -22.08 -9.62 -1.30
CA MET A 180 -22.49 -10.30 -0.08
C MET A 180 -23.95 -9.96 0.23
N LEU A 181 -24.73 -10.99 0.56
CA LEU A 181 -26.06 -10.92 1.15
C LEU A 181 -25.96 -11.35 2.63
N GLY A 182 -26.13 -10.39 3.54
CA GLY A 182 -25.80 -10.60 4.94
C GLY A 182 -24.29 -10.85 5.12
N GLU A 183 -23.92 -11.57 6.18
CA GLU A 183 -22.50 -11.79 6.52
C GLU A 183 -21.90 -13.06 5.94
N ASN A 184 -22.73 -14.06 5.61
CA ASN A 184 -22.26 -15.43 5.34
C ASN A 184 -22.55 -15.92 3.92
N SER A 185 -23.32 -15.18 3.13
CA SER A 185 -23.67 -15.57 1.76
C SER A 185 -23.15 -14.53 0.78
N GLY A 186 -22.48 -14.98 -0.27
CA GLY A 186 -22.05 -14.07 -1.33
C GLY A 186 -21.31 -14.76 -2.45
N GLU A 187 -21.21 -14.07 -3.57
CA GLU A 187 -20.68 -14.62 -4.82
C GLU A 187 -19.71 -13.63 -5.48
N ALA A 188 -19.02 -14.10 -6.53
CA ALA A 188 -18.19 -13.25 -7.35
C ALA A 188 -19.06 -12.22 -8.08
N ALA A 189 -18.66 -10.96 -8.04
CA ALA A 189 -19.34 -9.91 -8.77
C ALA A 189 -18.96 -9.96 -10.26
N ALA A 190 -19.87 -9.51 -11.11
CA ALA A 190 -19.54 -9.22 -12.50
C ALA A 190 -18.40 -8.19 -12.60
N ALA A 191 -17.69 -8.22 -13.74
CA ALA A 191 -16.63 -7.27 -14.00
C ALA A 191 -17.16 -5.83 -14.00
N PHE A 192 -16.50 -4.94 -13.27
CA PHE A 192 -16.95 -3.57 -13.13
C PHE A 192 -16.46 -2.70 -14.29
N ASP A 193 -17.38 -2.06 -14.99
CA ASP A 193 -17.10 -1.18 -16.11
C ASP A 193 -16.96 0.29 -15.71
N GLY A 194 -17.53 0.71 -14.59
CA GLY A 194 -17.57 2.10 -14.12
C GLY A 194 -18.98 2.61 -13.81
N GLY A 195 -20.02 1.80 -14.09
CA GLY A 195 -21.42 2.20 -13.96
C GLY A 195 -22.21 1.42 -12.91
N VAL A 196 -23.54 1.55 -12.99
CA VAL A 196 -24.48 0.75 -12.19
C VAL A 196 -24.27 -0.73 -12.49
N GLN A 197 -24.29 -1.56 -11.46
CA GLN A 197 -24.20 -3.00 -11.55
C GLN A 197 -25.57 -3.61 -11.26
N GLU A 198 -26.03 -4.52 -12.10
CA GLU A 198 -27.28 -5.25 -11.84
C GLU A 198 -26.98 -6.60 -11.20
N TRP A 199 -27.65 -6.88 -10.09
CA TRP A 199 -27.53 -8.14 -9.35
C TRP A 199 -28.92 -8.74 -9.13
N TYR A 200 -29.27 -9.80 -9.87
CA TYR A 200 -30.62 -10.38 -9.89
C TYR A 200 -31.75 -9.34 -10.06
N GLY A 201 -31.58 -8.39 -10.97
CA GLY A 201 -32.54 -7.30 -11.20
C GLY A 201 -32.50 -6.18 -10.15
N ILE A 202 -31.58 -6.24 -9.18
CA ILE A 202 -31.37 -5.19 -8.19
C ILE A 202 -30.25 -4.26 -8.68
N PRO A 203 -30.52 -2.97 -8.89
CA PRO A 203 -29.49 -2.01 -9.23
C PRO A 203 -28.63 -1.73 -7.98
N LEU A 204 -27.33 -1.99 -8.11
CA LEU A 204 -26.30 -1.57 -7.18
C LEU A 204 -25.55 -0.41 -7.84
N THR A 205 -25.37 0.68 -7.10
CA THR A 205 -24.58 1.83 -7.58
C THR A 205 -23.24 1.82 -6.87
N PRO A 206 -22.15 1.31 -7.47
CA PRO A 206 -20.84 1.33 -6.84
C PRO A 206 -20.36 2.77 -6.69
N GLN A 207 -20.07 3.14 -5.46
CA GLN A 207 -19.57 4.44 -5.06
C GLN A 207 -18.05 4.38 -4.91
N ASP A 208 -17.39 5.46 -5.29
CA ASP A 208 -15.96 5.62 -5.04
C ASP A 208 -15.68 6.05 -3.57
N PRO A 209 -14.42 5.96 -3.11
CA PRO A 209 -14.07 6.16 -1.71
C PRO A 209 -14.45 7.53 -1.14
N ASP A 210 -14.52 8.57 -1.98
CA ASP A 210 -14.94 9.92 -1.53
C ASP A 210 -16.36 9.93 -0.96
N GLN A 211 -17.20 8.96 -1.34
CA GLN A 211 -18.60 8.90 -0.94
C GLN A 211 -18.85 8.08 0.33
N PHE A 212 -17.95 7.14 0.65
CA PHE A 212 -18.21 6.16 1.72
C PHE A 212 -17.12 6.06 2.78
N ILE A 213 -15.94 6.63 2.59
CA ILE A 213 -14.83 6.41 3.53
C ILE A 213 -15.17 6.86 4.94
N ASP A 214 -15.82 8.02 5.11
CA ASP A 214 -16.16 8.53 6.44
C ASP A 214 -17.21 7.65 7.13
N SER A 215 -18.22 7.17 6.41
CA SER A 215 -19.25 6.28 6.96
C SER A 215 -18.75 4.85 7.19
N PHE A 216 -17.76 4.40 6.42
CA PHE A 216 -17.11 3.11 6.62
C PHE A 216 -16.19 3.10 7.85
N LEU A 217 -15.53 4.22 8.13
CA LEU A 217 -14.62 4.37 9.26
C LEU A 217 -15.31 4.78 10.56
N ALA A 218 -16.56 5.24 10.48
CA ALA A 218 -17.36 5.57 11.65
C ALA A 218 -17.45 4.37 12.62
N PRO A 219 -17.43 4.62 13.94
CA PRO A 219 -17.71 3.57 14.91
C PRO A 219 -19.10 2.99 14.66
N ALA A 220 -19.26 1.70 14.94
CA ALA A 220 -20.59 1.08 14.90
C ALA A 220 -21.50 1.84 15.88
N ALA A 221 -22.72 2.18 15.45
CA ALA A 221 -23.70 2.78 16.34
C ALA A 221 -23.92 1.85 17.56
N PRO A 222 -24.06 2.39 18.79
CA PRO A 222 -24.33 1.56 19.95
C PRO A 222 -25.62 0.76 19.69
N ALA A 223 -25.59 -0.53 20.03
CA ALA A 223 -26.79 -1.35 20.01
C ALA A 223 -27.84 -0.69 20.93
N SER A 224 -29.00 -0.35 20.37
CA SER A 224 -30.16 0.14 21.12
C SER A 224 -30.88 -1.00 21.81
#